data_AF-A0A2K3JQ37-F1
#
_entry.id   AF-A0A2K3JQ37-F1
#
_cell.length_a   1.000
_cell.length_b   1.000
_cell.length_c   1.000
_cell.angle_alpha   90.00
_cell.angle_beta   90.00
_cell.angle_gamma   90.00
#
_symmetry.space_group_name_H-M   'P 1'
#
loop_
_entity.id
_entity.type
_entity.pdbx_description
1 polymer ?
#
loop_
_entity_poly.entity_id
_entity_poly.type
_entity_poly.pdbx_seq_one_letter_code
_entity_poly.pdbx_strand_id
1 'polypeptide(L)'
;MGFEHLCSYRDVRPTLPLFFRIFKIQRKPTRDAGQEPRQNWVSLKHHEDVKLFKMFVDSIKDFKGRYFVVRPESESARESLLEWAEDRDEQGVARKDDNGQPILRAVPKFPLSWSYDHFQKEPKEYTSGDADLSPEEMAAFEDLKAFVAGFTPGIWTTRRGVIIRDEHGKAK
;
A
#
# COMPACT_ATOMS: atom_id res chain seq x y z
N MET A 1 0.34 -10.87 0.98
CA MET A 1 0.59 -9.63 1.77
C MET A 1 -0.42 -9.53 2.91
N GLY A 2 -0.04 -9.06 4.11
CA GLY A 2 -0.95 -8.99 5.27
C GLY A 2 -2.25 -8.20 5.05
N PHE A 3 -2.20 -7.15 4.23
CA PHE A 3 -3.38 -6.36 3.85
C PHE A 3 -4.41 -7.16 3.02
N GLU A 4 -4.00 -7.77 1.91
CA GLU A 4 -4.91 -8.54 1.06
C GLU A 4 -5.53 -9.74 1.80
N HIS A 5 -4.78 -10.38 2.72
CA HIS A 5 -5.34 -11.43 3.57
C HIS A 5 -6.40 -10.92 4.55
N LEU A 6 -6.18 -9.75 5.17
CA LEU A 6 -7.16 -9.13 6.05
C LEU A 6 -8.42 -8.74 5.26
N CYS A 7 -8.25 -8.14 4.08
CA CYS A 7 -9.35 -7.82 3.18
C CYS A 7 -10.14 -9.07 2.79
N SER A 8 -9.46 -10.14 2.36
CA SER A 8 -10.11 -11.41 2.02
C SER A 8 -10.86 -12.05 3.20
N TYR A 9 -10.31 -11.99 4.42
CA TYR A 9 -10.96 -12.51 5.61
C TYR A 9 -12.23 -11.73 5.99
N ARG A 10 -12.26 -10.42 5.70
CA ARG A 10 -13.37 -9.53 5.99
C ARG A 10 -14.33 -9.33 4.82
N ASP A 11 -14.12 -10.05 3.71
CA ASP A 11 -14.88 -9.87 2.47
C ASP A 11 -14.88 -8.41 1.98
N VAL A 12 -13.73 -7.76 2.13
CA VAL A 12 -13.49 -6.36 1.71
C VAL A 12 -12.68 -6.36 0.43
N ARG A 13 -13.05 -5.49 -0.51
CA ARG A 13 -12.26 -5.26 -1.73
C ARG A 13 -10.93 -4.56 -1.40
N PRO A 14 -9.76 -5.13 -1.76
CA PRO A 14 -8.47 -4.48 -1.53
C PRO A 14 -8.22 -3.39 -2.58
N THR A 15 -8.75 -2.18 -2.33
CA THR A 15 -8.61 -1.06 -3.27
C THR A 15 -7.36 -0.21 -3.00
N LEU A 16 -6.89 0.50 -4.04
CA LEU A 16 -5.77 1.41 -3.91
C LEU A 16 -6.05 2.60 -2.95
N PRO A 17 -7.22 3.27 -2.99
CA PRO A 17 -7.56 4.30 -2.01
C PRO A 17 -7.61 3.78 -0.59
N LEU A 18 -8.24 2.61 -0.36
CA LEU A 18 -8.26 1.97 0.96
C LEU A 18 -6.85 1.64 1.45
N PHE A 19 -6.00 1.12 0.57
CA PHE A 19 -4.59 0.84 0.88
C PHE A 19 -3.85 2.11 1.31
N PHE A 20 -3.97 3.21 0.55
CA PHE A 20 -3.28 4.47 0.85
C PHE A 20 -3.93 5.31 1.95
N ARG A 21 -5.16 4.97 2.37
CA ARG A 21 -5.76 5.47 3.60
C ARG A 21 -5.19 4.79 4.85
N ILE A 22 -4.83 3.52 4.72
CA ILE A 22 -4.23 2.73 5.80
C ILE A 22 -2.72 3.02 5.88
N PHE A 23 -2.04 3.03 4.73
CA PHE A 23 -0.60 3.18 4.62
C PHE A 23 -0.21 4.48 3.91
N LYS A 24 0.77 5.19 4.44
CA LYS A 24 1.53 6.25 3.76
C LYS A 24 2.92 5.79 3.39
N ILE A 25 3.44 6.38 2.33
CA ILE A 25 4.83 6.21 1.94
C ILE A 25 5.70 7.12 2.80
N GLN A 26 6.70 6.54 3.45
CA GLN A 26 7.79 7.27 4.08
C GLN A 26 9.08 7.03 3.30
N ARG A 27 9.83 8.10 3.02
CA ARG A 27 11.13 8.02 2.36
C ARG A 27 12.06 9.11 2.87
N LYS A 28 13.37 8.91 2.73
CA LYS A 28 14.34 10.00 2.96
C LYS A 28 14.42 10.90 1.70
N PRO A 29 14.40 12.23 1.84
CA PRO A 29 14.63 13.15 0.71
C PRO A 29 15.94 12.83 0.01
N THR A 30 15.91 12.76 -1.32
CA THR A 30 17.09 12.44 -2.16
C THR A 30 17.93 13.66 -2.49
N ARG A 31 17.39 14.87 -2.28
CA ARG A 31 18.07 16.13 -2.52
C ARG A 31 18.52 16.77 -1.21
N ASP A 32 19.80 16.62 -0.91
CA ASP A 32 20.52 17.67 -0.18
C ASP A 32 20.90 18.73 -1.24
N ALA A 33 20.77 20.02 -0.92
CA ALA A 33 21.01 21.10 -1.87
C ALA A 33 22.41 20.96 -2.52
N GLY A 34 22.44 20.81 -3.86
CA GLY A 34 23.68 20.71 -4.64
C GLY A 34 24.27 19.29 -4.84
N GLN A 35 23.58 18.22 -4.44
CA GLN A 35 24.03 16.84 -4.71
C GLN A 35 23.10 16.08 -5.67
N GLU A 36 23.70 15.19 -6.48
CA GLU A 36 22.99 14.20 -7.27
C GLU A 36 22.06 13.37 -6.38
N PRO A 37 20.81 13.12 -6.82
CA PRO A 37 19.87 12.40 -6.00
C PRO A 37 20.43 11.01 -5.65
N ARG A 38 20.32 10.64 -4.38
CA ARG A 38 20.82 9.35 -3.89
C ARG A 38 19.68 8.34 -3.80
N GLN A 39 19.98 7.08 -4.08
CA GLN A 39 19.07 5.96 -3.76
C GLN A 39 18.82 5.94 -2.25
N ASN A 40 17.59 6.23 -1.86
CA ASN A 40 17.17 6.28 -0.47
C ASN A 40 16.15 5.19 -0.15
N TRP A 41 16.07 4.84 1.12
CA TRP A 41 15.08 3.88 1.59
C TRP A 41 13.66 4.44 1.43
N VAL A 42 12.73 3.52 1.17
CA VAL A 42 11.30 3.75 1.14
C VAL A 42 10.66 2.69 2.02
N SER A 43 9.69 3.08 2.84
CA SER A 43 8.90 2.16 3.66
C SER A 43 7.42 2.56 3.64
N LEU A 44 6.54 1.58 3.81
CA LEU A 44 5.15 1.83 4.14
C LEU A 44 4.99 1.99 5.65
N LYS A 45 4.22 3.00 6.07
CA LYS A 45 3.85 3.24 7.47
C LYS A 45 2.36 3.47 7.58
N HIS A 46 1.77 3.21 8.74
CA HIS A 46 0.37 3.56 8.94
C HIS A 46 0.14 5.08 8.98
N HIS A 47 -1.11 5.44 8.65
CA HIS A 47 -1.88 6.52 9.29
C HIS A 47 -1.51 6.69 10.78
N GLU A 48 -1.37 7.92 11.29
CA GLU A 48 -1.20 8.15 12.74
C GLU A 48 -2.43 7.68 13.52
N ASP A 49 -3.59 7.80 12.89
CA ASP A 49 -4.91 7.37 13.34
C ASP A 49 -5.22 5.89 13.01
N VAL A 50 -4.28 5.15 12.40
CA VAL A 50 -4.49 3.78 11.94
C VAL A 50 -3.57 2.78 12.64
N LYS A 51 -4.15 1.72 13.21
CA LYS A 51 -3.42 0.63 13.86
C LYS A 51 -3.99 -0.74 13.47
N LEU A 52 -3.77 -1.15 12.22
CA LEU A 52 -4.24 -2.45 11.73
C LEU A 52 -3.19 -3.56 11.83
N PHE A 53 -1.93 -3.24 11.54
CA PHE A 53 -0.85 -4.21 11.56
C PHE A 53 0.21 -3.85 12.61
N LYS A 54 0.83 -4.86 13.23
CA LYS A 54 2.08 -4.65 13.95
C LYS A 54 3.18 -4.38 12.92
N MET A 55 4.02 -3.37 13.15
CA MET A 55 5.17 -3.11 12.28
C MET A 55 6.02 -4.38 12.17
N PHE A 56 6.28 -4.81 10.94
CA PHE A 56 7.28 -5.84 10.66
C PHE A 56 8.65 -5.24 10.93
N VAL A 57 9.33 -5.71 11.98
CA VAL A 57 10.67 -5.24 12.36
C VAL A 57 11.70 -6.16 11.71
N ASP A 58 11.79 -6.09 10.40
CA ASP A 58 12.91 -6.68 9.66
C ASP A 58 13.39 -5.68 8.62
N SER A 59 14.70 -5.60 8.44
CA SER A 59 15.32 -4.67 7.49
C SER A 59 16.32 -5.44 6.64
N ILE A 60 16.03 -5.56 5.36
CA ILE A 60 16.99 -6.12 4.41
C ILE A 60 18.04 -5.05 4.10
N LYS A 61 19.21 -5.17 4.73
CA LYS A 61 20.40 -4.41 4.32
C LYS A 61 20.76 -4.85 2.89
N ASP A 62 21.15 -3.89 2.06
CA ASP A 62 21.57 -4.09 0.66
C ASP A 62 20.47 -4.39 -0.37
N PHE A 63 19.21 -4.07 -0.08
CA PHE A 63 18.10 -4.01 -1.05
C PHE A 63 18.24 -2.84 -2.06
N LYS A 64 19.45 -2.58 -2.58
CA LYS A 64 19.78 -1.41 -3.43
C LYS A 64 19.82 -1.69 -4.93
N GLY A 65 19.58 -2.92 -5.37
CA GLY A 65 19.54 -3.27 -6.80
C GLY A 65 18.13 -3.48 -7.36
N ARG A 66 17.11 -3.64 -6.50
CA ARG A 66 15.75 -3.99 -6.91
C ARG A 66 14.76 -3.15 -6.11
N TYR A 67 14.00 -2.36 -6.83
CA TYR A 67 12.96 -1.53 -6.27
C TYR A 67 11.77 -2.38 -5.83
N PHE A 68 11.00 -1.92 -4.84
CA PHE A 68 9.80 -2.62 -4.39
C PHE A 68 8.79 -2.73 -5.54
N VAL A 69 8.31 -3.95 -5.79
CA VAL A 69 7.22 -4.21 -6.72
C VAL A 69 5.94 -4.28 -5.90
N VAL A 70 4.95 -3.45 -6.21
CA VAL A 70 3.58 -3.73 -5.78
C VAL A 70 3.07 -4.85 -6.67
N ARG A 71 3.05 -6.04 -6.10
CA ARG A 71 2.53 -7.24 -6.74
C ARG A 71 1.18 -7.57 -6.09
N PRO A 72 0.04 -7.20 -6.71
CA PRO A 72 -1.26 -7.67 -6.25
C PRO A 72 -1.33 -9.20 -6.35
N GLU A 73 -1.74 -9.84 -5.26
CA GLU A 73 -1.88 -11.29 -5.18
C GLU A 73 -3.22 -11.76 -5.74
N SER A 74 -4.28 -10.97 -5.52
CA SER A 74 -5.64 -11.23 -6.02
C SER A 74 -5.99 -10.52 -7.33
N GLU A 75 -6.96 -11.06 -8.08
CA GLU A 75 -7.51 -10.43 -9.28
C GLU A 75 -8.19 -9.10 -8.95
N SER A 76 -8.96 -9.05 -7.87
CA SER A 76 -9.60 -7.82 -7.41
C SER A 76 -8.61 -6.71 -7.07
N ALA A 77 -7.48 -7.04 -6.45
CA ALA A 77 -6.40 -6.09 -6.22
C ALA A 77 -5.80 -5.64 -7.56
N ARG A 78 -5.53 -6.56 -8.50
CA ARG A 78 -5.02 -6.23 -9.85
C ARG A 78 -5.91 -5.22 -10.57
N GLU A 79 -7.21 -5.48 -10.63
CA GLU A 79 -8.18 -4.56 -11.23
C GLU A 79 -8.18 -3.20 -10.54
N SER A 80 -8.05 -3.17 -9.21
CA SER A 80 -8.01 -1.89 -8.50
C SER A 80 -6.77 -1.06 -8.87
N LEU A 81 -5.64 -1.71 -9.15
CA LEU A 81 -4.42 -1.01 -9.54
C LEU A 81 -4.46 -0.47 -10.99
N LEU A 82 -5.40 -0.94 -11.81
CA LEU A 82 -5.48 -0.59 -13.23
C LEU A 82 -6.66 0.35 -13.49
N GLU A 83 -6.47 1.23 -14.46
CA GLU A 83 -7.53 2.02 -15.10
C GLU A 83 -7.48 1.83 -16.60
N TRP A 84 -8.63 2.00 -17.26
CA TRP A 84 -8.71 1.94 -18.71
C TRP A 84 -8.45 3.33 -19.29
N ALA A 85 -7.41 3.45 -20.10
CA ALA A 85 -7.07 4.66 -20.81
C ALA A 85 -7.03 4.40 -22.32
N GLU A 86 -7.29 5.43 -23.11
CA GLU A 86 -7.12 5.37 -24.57
C GLU A 86 -5.67 4.99 -24.90
N ASP A 87 -5.49 4.01 -25.78
CA ASP A 87 -4.19 3.69 -26.34
C ASP A 87 -3.80 4.79 -27.32
N ARG A 88 -2.84 5.63 -26.92
CA ARG A 88 -2.34 6.73 -27.73
C ARG A 88 -1.03 6.37 -28.40
N ASP A 89 -0.87 6.80 -29.65
CA ASP A 89 0.38 6.66 -30.40
C ASP A 89 1.45 7.68 -29.95
N GLU A 90 2.60 7.68 -30.64
CA GLU A 90 3.73 8.57 -30.35
C GLU A 90 3.39 10.07 -30.47
N GLN A 91 2.30 10.41 -31.16
CA GLN A 91 1.83 11.77 -31.37
C GLN A 91 0.72 12.15 -30.38
N GLY A 92 0.35 11.23 -29.48
CA GLY A 92 -0.71 11.44 -28.49
C GLY A 92 -2.12 11.25 -29.05
N VAL A 93 -2.26 10.69 -30.26
CA VAL A 93 -3.56 10.45 -30.92
C VAL A 93 -4.10 9.08 -30.50
N ALA A 94 -5.38 9.02 -30.12
CA ALA A 94 -6.02 7.76 -29.74
C ALA A 94 -6.12 6.82 -30.95
N ARG A 95 -5.52 5.63 -30.82
CA ARG A 95 -5.63 4.56 -31.79
C ARG A 95 -7.06 4.04 -31.81
N LYS A 96 -7.52 3.69 -33.00
CA LYS A 96 -8.89 3.21 -33.24
C LYS A 96 -8.86 1.77 -33.74
N ASP A 97 -9.88 1.01 -33.37
CA ASP A 97 -10.13 -0.32 -33.90
C ASP A 97 -10.71 -0.27 -35.33
N ASP A 98 -10.99 -1.43 -35.91
CA ASP A 98 -11.56 -1.56 -37.26
C ASP A 98 -12.95 -0.91 -37.40
N ASN A 99 -13.63 -0.64 -36.28
CA ASN A 99 -14.93 0.04 -36.22
C ASN A 99 -14.79 1.55 -35.98
N GLY A 100 -13.57 2.08 -35.87
CA GLY A 100 -13.31 3.49 -35.59
C GLY A 100 -13.48 3.90 -34.12
N GLN A 101 -13.62 2.94 -33.19
CA GLN A 101 -13.72 3.19 -31.76
C GLN A 101 -12.34 3.26 -31.11
N PRO A 102 -12.11 4.13 -30.09
CA PRO A 102 -10.85 4.18 -29.38
C PRO A 102 -10.49 2.83 -28.74
N ILE A 103 -9.27 2.36 -28.99
CA ILE A 103 -8.74 1.17 -28.32
C ILE A 103 -8.43 1.56 -26.88
N LEU A 104 -8.95 0.80 -25.92
CA LEU A 104 -8.65 0.98 -24.50
C LEU A 104 -7.55 0.01 -24.09
N ARG A 105 -6.57 0.51 -23.34
CA ARG A 105 -5.55 -0.30 -22.68
C ARG A 105 -5.63 -0.12 -21.17
N ALA A 106 -5.37 -1.19 -20.43
CA ALA A 106 -5.21 -1.11 -18.99
C ALA A 106 -3.86 -0.47 -18.67
N VAL A 107 -3.88 0.65 -17.96
CA VAL A 107 -2.70 1.35 -17.44
C VAL A 107 -2.72 1.37 -15.91
N PRO A 108 -1.57 1.33 -15.24
CA PRO A 108 -1.55 1.34 -13.79
C PRO A 108 -1.82 2.76 -13.24
N LYS A 109 -2.75 2.87 -12.29
CA LYS A 109 -3.12 4.13 -11.60
C LYS A 109 -1.96 4.74 -10.81
N PHE A 110 -0.98 3.91 -10.46
CA PHE A 110 0.26 4.31 -9.81
C PHE A 110 1.36 3.34 -10.24
N PRO A 111 2.64 3.72 -10.17
CA PRO A 111 3.65 2.85 -10.72
C PRO A 111 3.85 1.59 -9.85
N LEU A 112 3.79 0.43 -10.51
CA LEU A 112 3.79 -0.89 -9.86
C LEU A 112 5.18 -1.36 -9.43
N SER A 113 6.22 -0.64 -9.84
CA SER A 113 7.59 -0.87 -9.40
C SER A 113 8.18 0.48 -9.04
N TRP A 114 8.78 0.60 -7.86
CA TRP A 114 9.51 1.80 -7.51
C TRP A 114 10.58 2.11 -8.57
N SER A 115 10.72 3.37 -8.93
CA SER A 115 11.67 3.87 -9.93
C SER A 115 12.13 5.25 -9.49
N TYR A 116 13.09 5.82 -10.20
CA TYR A 116 13.53 7.18 -9.93
C TYR A 116 12.39 8.21 -10.08
N ASP A 117 11.42 7.95 -10.96
CA ASP A 117 10.26 8.82 -11.20
C ASP A 117 9.39 8.98 -9.96
N HIS A 118 9.43 8.01 -9.04
CA HIS A 118 8.66 8.12 -7.81
C HIS A 118 9.16 9.26 -6.92
N PHE A 119 10.44 9.61 -7.02
CA PHE A 119 11.02 10.76 -6.32
C PHE A 119 10.60 12.11 -6.91
N GLN A 120 10.01 12.12 -8.10
CA GLN A 120 9.44 13.33 -8.70
C GLN A 120 8.11 13.71 -8.05
N LYS A 121 7.34 12.72 -7.57
CA LYS A 121 6.10 12.93 -6.80
C LYS A 121 6.37 13.07 -5.31
N GLU A 122 5.67 13.96 -4.63
CA GLU A 122 5.72 14.11 -3.18
C GLU A 122 5.06 12.92 -2.47
N PRO A 123 5.49 12.55 -1.23
CA PRO A 123 4.87 11.46 -0.48
C PRO A 123 3.35 11.61 -0.29
N LYS A 124 2.85 12.85 -0.20
CA LYS A 124 1.42 13.16 -0.07
C LYS A 124 0.59 12.77 -1.30
N GLU A 125 1.23 12.63 -2.46
CA GLU A 125 0.58 12.16 -3.69
C GLU A 125 0.33 10.64 -3.66
N TYR A 126 0.84 9.94 -2.64
CA TYR A 126 0.60 8.51 -2.37
C TYR A 126 -0.15 8.34 -1.04
N THR A 127 -1.20 9.12 -0.87
CA THR A 127 -2.04 9.14 0.34
C THR A 127 -3.48 9.35 -0.09
N SER A 128 -4.39 8.65 0.56
CA SER A 128 -5.83 8.88 0.43
C SER A 128 -6.38 9.32 1.78
N GLY A 129 -7.11 10.42 1.80
CA GLY A 129 -7.89 10.88 2.93
C GLY A 129 -9.32 10.34 2.89
N ASP A 130 -10.12 10.68 3.90
CA ASP A 130 -11.51 10.24 4.02
C ASP A 130 -12.37 10.70 2.82
N ALA A 131 -12.06 11.87 2.25
CA ALA A 131 -12.76 12.41 1.08
C ALA A 131 -12.44 11.66 -0.23
N ASP A 132 -11.35 10.89 -0.26
CA ASP A 132 -10.93 10.12 -1.44
C ASP A 132 -11.54 8.70 -1.45
N LEU A 133 -12.27 8.33 -0.39
CA LEU A 133 -12.93 7.03 -0.28
C LEU A 133 -14.38 7.12 -0.74
N SER A 134 -14.81 6.14 -1.51
CA SER A 134 -16.24 5.88 -1.70
C SER A 134 -16.92 5.50 -0.37
N PRO A 135 -18.25 5.63 -0.25
CA PRO A 135 -18.98 5.19 0.95
C PRO A 135 -18.72 3.72 1.31
N GLU A 136 -18.55 2.86 0.30
CA GLU A 136 -18.22 1.44 0.45
C GLU A 136 -16.81 1.24 1.02
N GLU A 137 -15.82 1.98 0.49
CA GLU A 137 -14.44 1.93 1.01
C GLU A 137 -14.33 2.50 2.42
N MET A 138 -15.10 3.55 2.74
CA MET A 138 -15.17 4.10 4.09
C MET A 138 -15.78 3.10 5.08
N ALA A 139 -16.87 2.44 4.71
CA ALA A 139 -17.48 1.41 5.53
C ALA A 139 -16.52 0.23 5.75
N ALA A 140 -15.82 -0.19 4.69
CA ALA A 140 -14.78 -1.21 4.77
C ALA A 140 -13.63 -0.79 5.70
N PHE A 141 -13.15 0.45 5.59
CA PHE A 141 -12.09 0.97 6.44
C PHE A 141 -12.47 0.92 7.93
N GLU A 142 -13.68 1.31 8.28
CA GLU A 142 -14.18 1.24 9.66
C GLU A 142 -14.39 -0.20 10.14
N ASP A 143 -14.88 -1.11 9.28
CA ASP A 143 -14.99 -2.54 9.61
C ASP A 143 -13.63 -3.16 9.93
N LEU A 144 -12.62 -2.89 9.08
CA LEU A 144 -11.25 -3.38 9.31
C LEU A 144 -10.69 -2.88 10.64
N LYS A 145 -10.92 -1.60 10.97
CA LYS A 145 -10.51 -1.01 12.26
C LYS A 145 -11.22 -1.67 13.44
N ALA A 146 -12.54 -1.81 13.37
CA ALA A 146 -13.33 -2.40 14.44
C ALA A 146 -12.94 -3.87 14.68
N PHE A 147 -12.73 -4.62 13.61
CA PHE A 147 -12.30 -6.01 13.67
C PHE A 147 -10.95 -6.18 14.37
N VAL A 148 -9.94 -5.40 13.98
CA VAL A 148 -8.61 -5.48 14.62
C VAL A 148 -8.65 -4.94 16.06
N ALA A 149 -9.44 -3.89 16.34
CA ALA A 149 -9.60 -3.37 17.69
C ALA A 149 -10.26 -4.39 18.64
N GLY A 150 -11.05 -5.33 18.11
CA GLY A 150 -11.64 -6.43 18.87
C GLY A 150 -10.65 -7.53 19.27
N PHE A 151 -9.41 -7.52 18.76
CA PHE A 151 -8.42 -8.52 19.11
C PHE A 151 -7.93 -8.35 20.54
N THR A 152 -8.06 -9.42 21.33
CA THR A 152 -7.36 -9.52 22.61
C THR A 152 -5.91 -9.87 22.34
N PRO A 153 -4.94 -9.17 22.96
CA PRO A 153 -3.54 -9.56 22.86
C PRO A 153 -3.38 -11.02 23.30
N GLY A 154 -2.89 -11.85 22.39
CA GLY A 154 -2.61 -13.25 22.70
C GLY A 154 -1.58 -13.32 23.80
N ILE A 155 -1.92 -13.94 24.92
CA ILE A 155 -1.01 -14.09 26.05
C ILE A 155 -0.08 -15.25 25.74
N TRP A 156 1.20 -14.95 25.53
CA TRP A 156 2.20 -16.00 25.31
C TRP A 156 2.44 -16.73 26.62
N THR A 157 2.21 -18.03 26.65
CA THR A 157 2.52 -18.87 27.82
C THR A 157 3.63 -19.85 27.50
N THR A 158 4.51 -20.08 28.46
CA THR A 158 5.49 -21.17 28.40
C THR A 158 4.76 -22.52 28.38
N ARG A 159 5.46 -23.61 28.04
CA ARG A 159 4.91 -24.98 28.14
C ARG A 159 4.38 -25.34 29.54
N ARG A 160 4.74 -24.58 30.58
CA ARG A 160 4.29 -24.75 31.98
C ARG A 160 3.11 -23.84 32.35
N GLY A 161 2.51 -23.14 31.39
CA GLY A 161 1.37 -22.23 31.62
C GLY A 161 1.73 -20.86 32.19
N VAL A 162 3.02 -20.54 32.34
CA VAL A 162 3.47 -19.23 32.86
C VAL A 162 3.42 -18.18 31.75
N ILE A 163 2.74 -17.06 32.01
CA ILE A 163 2.66 -15.91 31.10
C ILE A 163 4.05 -15.31 30.90
N ILE A 164 4.48 -15.22 29.65
CA ILE A 164 5.69 -14.52 29.22
C ILE A 164 5.39 -13.03 29.27
N ARG A 165 6.19 -12.28 30.02
CA ARG A 165 6.05 -10.82 30.16
C ARG A 165 7.17 -10.10 29.41
N ASP A 166 6.92 -8.88 28.99
CA ASP A 166 7.93 -7.99 28.43
C ASP A 166 8.80 -7.37 29.54
N GLU A 167 9.78 -6.57 29.14
CA GLU A 167 10.70 -5.87 30.04
C GLU A 167 10.01 -4.88 31.00
N HIS A 168 8.75 -4.54 30.74
CA HIS A 168 7.91 -3.68 31.58
C HIS A 168 6.87 -4.48 32.39
N GLY A 169 6.95 -5.83 32.39
CA GLY A 169 6.07 -6.70 33.16
C GLY A 169 4.67 -6.90 32.55
N LYS A 170 4.42 -6.39 31.34
CA LYS A 170 3.16 -6.58 30.62
C LYS A 170 3.18 -7.92 29.90
N ALA A 171 2.03 -8.60 29.80
CA ALA A 171 1.94 -9.85 29.03
C ALA A 171 2.38 -9.61 27.58
N LYS A 172 3.32 -10.42 27.09
CA LYS A 172 3.69 -10.46 25.67
C LYS A 172 2.62 -11.18 24.88
#